data_AF-A0A7W5NJL4-F1
#
_entry.id   AF-A0A7W5NJL4-F1
#
_cell.length_a   1.000
_cell.length_b   1.000
_cell.length_c   1.000
_cell.angle_alpha   90.00
_cell.angle_beta   90.00
_cell.angle_gamma   90.00
#
_symmetry.space_group_name_H-M   'P 1'
#
loop_
_entity.id
_entity.type
_entity.pdbx_description
1 polymer ?
#
loop_
_entity_poly.entity_id
_entity_poly.type
_entity_poly.pdbx_seq_one_letter_code
_entity_poly.pdbx_strand_id
1 'polypeptide(L)'
;MYEPITSFGPSPERKSAMKKTLILAVSIAVTAAASLQVRAEEPHAPPPVRAPLFAGDLGPVPPFHGPDFDVINDLEQLRRLYSLSGRPGDIVAVYHEVLDKSRNPAVRRFAYDALAREQLKPSDPSAAIATLHASLEEDVDRANKTPHFEPGQKQNAAHP
;
A
#
# COMPACT_ATOMS: atom_id res chain seq x y z
N MET A 1 85.66 -17.00 10.86
CA MET A 1 84.61 -16.93 9.80
C MET A 1 84.25 -15.46 9.62
N TYR A 2 83.92 -15.09 8.38
CA TYR A 2 83.71 -13.72 7.89
C TYR A 2 82.65 -12.89 8.65
N GLU A 3 82.93 -11.60 8.82
CA GLU A 3 81.96 -10.48 8.83
C GLU A 3 82.10 -9.79 7.45
N PRO A 4 81.06 -9.24 6.76
CA PRO A 4 80.40 -7.99 7.19
C PRO A 4 78.93 -7.71 6.75
N ILE A 5 78.26 -6.85 7.53
CA ILE A 5 77.40 -5.66 7.22
C ILE A 5 76.53 -5.60 5.92
N THR A 6 75.25 -5.28 6.12
CA THR A 6 74.27 -4.55 5.24
C THR A 6 74.06 -4.99 3.79
N SER A 7 72.80 -5.35 3.46
CA SER A 7 72.23 -4.97 2.16
C SER A 7 70.72 -4.75 2.23
N PHE A 8 70.38 -3.51 1.88
CA PHE A 8 69.10 -3.01 1.37
C PHE A 8 68.50 -3.96 0.31
N GLY A 9 67.17 -4.18 0.36
CA GLY A 9 66.42 -4.93 -0.65
C GLY A 9 64.99 -4.36 -0.76
N PRO A 10 64.49 -4.05 -1.97
CA PRO A 10 63.52 -2.98 -2.20
C PRO A 10 62.03 -3.35 -2.02
N SER A 11 61.26 -2.31 -1.67
CA SER A 11 59.81 -2.20 -1.86
C SER A 11 59.41 -2.49 -3.31
N PRO A 12 58.40 -3.35 -3.57
CA PRO A 12 57.71 -3.32 -4.85
C PRO A 12 56.66 -2.19 -4.85
N GLU A 13 56.99 -1.16 -5.63
CA GLU A 13 56.12 -0.61 -6.68
C GLU A 13 54.68 -0.19 -6.34
N ARG A 14 54.47 1.13 -6.44
CA ARG A 14 53.16 1.75 -6.63
C ARG A 14 52.53 1.23 -7.92
N LYS A 15 51.26 0.83 -7.87
CA LYS A 15 50.36 0.98 -9.02
C LYS A 15 49.19 1.86 -8.64
N SER A 16 49.38 3.15 -8.89
CA SER A 16 48.29 4.07 -9.18
C SER A 16 47.51 3.54 -10.37
N ALA A 17 46.20 3.37 -10.23
CA ALA A 17 45.28 3.26 -11.36
C ALA A 17 43.90 3.75 -10.95
N MET A 18 43.77 5.07 -10.97
CA MET A 18 42.52 5.81 -11.16
C MET A 18 41.71 5.17 -12.30
N LYS A 19 40.62 4.46 -11.96
CA LYS A 19 39.66 3.96 -12.95
C LYS A 19 38.66 5.07 -13.29
N LYS A 20 39.16 5.90 -14.19
CA LYS A 20 38.49 6.62 -15.27
C LYS A 20 37.03 6.20 -15.58
N THR A 21 36.18 7.22 -15.42
CA THR A 21 35.18 7.74 -16.38
C THR A 21 33.99 6.89 -16.84
N LEU A 22 32.84 7.55 -16.67
CA LEU A 22 31.85 7.88 -17.71
C LEU A 22 30.99 6.73 -18.23
N ILE A 23 29.70 6.74 -17.89
CA ILE A 23 28.69 6.45 -18.90
C ILE A 23 27.62 7.55 -18.91
N LEU A 24 27.48 8.05 -20.12
CA LEU A 24 26.70 9.14 -20.66
C LEU A 24 25.19 8.82 -20.66
N ALA A 25 24.40 9.89 -20.67
CA ALA A 25 22.94 9.96 -20.70
C ALA A 25 22.24 9.15 -21.80
N VAL A 26 20.99 8.78 -21.54
CA VAL A 26 19.97 8.54 -22.58
C VAL A 26 18.73 9.36 -22.23
N SER A 27 18.61 10.51 -22.89
CA SER A 27 17.36 11.26 -22.97
C SER A 27 16.48 10.59 -24.03
N ILE A 28 15.37 9.98 -23.62
CA ILE A 28 14.39 9.44 -24.56
C ILE A 28 13.43 10.57 -24.94
N ALA A 29 13.63 11.12 -26.13
CA ALA A 29 12.63 11.95 -26.79
C ALA A 29 11.55 11.03 -27.38
N VAL A 30 10.35 11.06 -26.80
CA VAL A 30 9.15 10.50 -27.46
C VAL A 30 8.48 11.62 -28.23
N THR A 31 8.70 11.63 -29.55
CA THR A 31 7.91 12.40 -30.50
C THR A 31 6.83 11.47 -31.05
N ALA A 32 5.59 11.67 -30.64
CA ALA A 32 4.43 11.05 -31.29
C ALA A 32 3.54 12.17 -31.84
N ALA A 33 3.71 12.47 -33.13
CA ALA A 33 2.76 13.24 -33.90
C ALA A 33 1.72 12.26 -34.49
N ALA A 34 0.50 12.31 -33.99
CA ALA A 34 -0.66 11.79 -34.68
C ALA A 34 -1.83 12.74 -34.41
N SER A 35 -2.04 13.67 -35.33
CA SER A 35 -3.20 14.55 -35.34
C SER A 35 -4.44 13.69 -35.58
N LEU A 36 -5.17 13.35 -34.50
CA LEU A 36 -6.53 12.86 -34.64
C LEU A 36 -7.40 14.01 -35.11
N GLN A 37 -8.09 13.78 -36.23
CA GLN A 37 -9.06 14.71 -36.77
C GLN A 37 -10.15 14.99 -35.74
N VAL A 38 -10.33 16.28 -35.43
CA VAL A 38 -11.52 16.81 -34.79
C VAL A 38 -12.68 16.58 -35.74
N ARG A 39 -13.47 15.53 -35.48
CA ARG A 39 -14.85 15.49 -35.97
C ARG A 39 -15.64 16.40 -35.04
N ALA A 40 -15.96 17.59 -35.52
CA ALA A 40 -17.00 18.40 -34.93
C ALA A 40 -18.32 17.62 -35.05
N GLU A 41 -18.77 17.09 -33.92
CA GLU A 41 -20.11 16.57 -33.70
C GLU A 41 -20.55 17.20 -32.37
N GLU A 42 -21.81 17.64 -32.33
CA GLU A 42 -22.41 18.54 -31.37
C GLU A 42 -22.10 18.27 -29.88
N PRO A 43 -22.17 19.30 -29.01
CA PRO A 43 -22.06 19.13 -27.57
C PRO A 43 -23.35 18.49 -27.01
N HIS A 44 -23.54 17.20 -27.23
CA HIS A 44 -24.45 16.41 -26.41
C HIS A 44 -23.67 15.96 -25.17
N ALA A 45 -23.81 16.71 -24.08
CA ALA A 45 -23.25 16.32 -22.79
C ALA A 45 -23.67 14.86 -22.50
N PRO A 46 -22.74 13.92 -22.25
CA PRO A 46 -23.13 12.59 -21.83
C PRO A 46 -23.89 12.74 -20.50
N PRO A 47 -25.09 12.14 -20.33
CA PRO A 47 -25.66 12.03 -19.00
C PRO A 47 -24.61 11.32 -18.13
N PRO A 48 -24.40 11.75 -16.87
CA PRO A 48 -23.47 11.07 -16.00
C PRO A 48 -23.88 9.60 -15.94
N VAL A 49 -23.01 8.73 -16.45
CA VAL A 49 -23.15 7.29 -16.34
C VAL A 49 -23.01 6.98 -14.85
N ARG A 50 -24.13 7.09 -14.13
CA ARG A 50 -24.34 6.43 -12.85
C ARG A 50 -24.23 4.95 -13.17
N ALA A 51 -23.11 4.33 -12.80
CA ALA A 51 -23.05 2.89 -12.54
C ALA A 51 -24.31 2.50 -11.77
N PRO A 52 -24.91 1.30 -11.99
CA PRO A 52 -26.23 0.98 -11.48
C PRO A 52 -26.25 1.15 -9.96
N LEU A 53 -26.74 2.30 -9.53
CA LEU A 53 -27.22 2.54 -8.19
C LEU A 53 -28.39 1.60 -8.07
N PHE A 54 -28.26 0.61 -7.18
CA PHE A 54 -29.38 -0.15 -6.68
C PHE A 54 -30.48 0.84 -6.29
N ALA A 55 -31.44 1.03 -7.18
CA ALA A 55 -32.60 1.89 -6.99
C ALA A 55 -33.60 1.15 -6.11
N GLY A 56 -33.18 0.87 -4.87
CA GLY A 56 -34.08 0.75 -3.75
C GLY A 56 -34.15 2.14 -3.11
N ASP A 57 -35.33 2.52 -2.67
CA ASP A 57 -35.63 3.68 -1.85
C ASP A 57 -34.72 3.72 -0.61
N LEU A 58 -33.51 4.26 -0.76
CA LEU A 58 -32.62 4.52 0.35
C LEU A 58 -33.07 5.84 0.94
N GLY A 59 -33.85 5.76 2.01
CA GLY A 59 -34.02 6.86 2.96
C GLY A 59 -32.67 7.45 3.37
N PRO A 60 -32.65 8.55 4.16
CA PRO A 60 -31.42 9.26 4.50
C PRO A 60 -30.32 8.27 4.88
N VAL A 61 -29.28 8.16 4.02
CA VAL A 61 -28.16 7.26 4.27
C VAL A 61 -27.63 7.69 5.64
N PRO A 62 -27.74 6.85 6.68
CA PRO A 62 -27.25 7.26 7.99
C PRO A 62 -25.79 7.61 7.77
N PRO A 63 -25.32 8.78 8.26
CA PRO A 63 -23.95 9.13 8.04
C PRO A 63 -23.11 8.01 8.66
N PHE A 64 -22.18 7.46 7.87
CA PHE A 64 -21.30 6.37 8.28
C PHE A 64 -20.40 6.88 9.41
N HIS A 65 -20.94 6.87 10.63
CA HIS A 65 -20.32 7.36 11.84
C HIS A 65 -20.40 6.22 12.85
N GLY A 66 -19.24 5.64 13.12
CA GLY A 66 -19.06 4.55 14.06
C GLY A 66 -17.66 4.66 14.65
N PRO A 67 -17.43 4.13 15.87
CA PRO A 67 -16.12 4.23 16.52
C PRO A 67 -14.96 3.65 15.69
N ASP A 68 -15.25 2.67 14.84
CA ASP A 68 -14.31 2.12 13.86
C ASP A 68 -13.95 3.10 12.74
N PHE A 69 -14.95 3.85 12.24
CA PHE A 69 -14.73 4.90 11.26
C PHE A 69 -13.89 6.05 11.83
N ASP A 70 -14.14 6.46 13.07
CA ASP A 70 -13.38 7.52 13.73
C ASP A 70 -11.89 7.15 13.85
N VAL A 71 -11.59 5.92 14.29
CA VAL A 71 -10.21 5.41 14.35
C VAL A 71 -9.55 5.37 12.97
N ILE A 72 -10.26 4.89 11.94
CA ILE A 72 -9.73 4.85 10.57
C ILE A 72 -9.44 6.26 10.05
N ASN A 73 -10.35 7.20 10.29
CA ASN A 73 -10.19 8.59 9.90
C ASN A 73 -8.98 9.25 10.60
N ASP A 74 -8.79 9.00 11.89
CA ASP A 74 -7.63 9.50 12.63
C ASP A 74 -6.32 8.90 12.13
N LEU A 75 -6.29 7.61 11.78
CA LEU A 75 -5.13 6.98 11.17
C LEU A 75 -4.77 7.58 9.80
N GLU A 76 -5.77 7.85 8.96
CA GLU A 76 -5.57 8.54 7.69
C GLU A 76 -5.01 9.97 7.90
N GLN A 77 -5.50 10.69 8.91
CA GLN A 77 -4.97 12.00 9.28
C GLN A 77 -3.52 11.91 9.74
N LEU A 78 -3.19 10.98 10.64
CA LEU A 78 -1.82 10.77 11.12
C LEU A 78 -0.88 10.44 9.96
N ARG A 79 -1.28 9.54 9.05
CA ARG A 79 -0.49 9.21 7.86
C ARG A 79 -0.12 10.44 7.04
N ARG A 80 -1.09 11.35 6.82
CA ARG A 80 -0.84 12.62 6.13
C ARG A 80 0.15 13.49 6.91
N LEU A 81 -0.02 13.60 8.23
CA LEU A 81 0.88 14.39 9.08
C LEU A 81 2.31 13.85 9.09
N TYR A 82 2.51 12.53 9.20
CA TYR A 82 3.83 11.91 9.11
C TYR A 82 4.48 12.17 7.74
N SER A 83 3.70 12.09 6.67
CA SER A 83 4.18 12.42 5.32
C SER A 83 4.61 13.88 5.21
N LEU A 84 3.79 14.83 5.71
CA LEU A 84 4.08 16.25 5.70
C LEU A 84 5.28 16.63 6.59
N SER A 85 5.50 15.88 7.67
CA SER A 85 6.64 16.10 8.58
C SER A 85 7.97 15.53 8.07
N GLY A 86 7.99 14.92 6.88
CA GLY A 86 9.20 14.30 6.31
C GLY A 86 9.59 12.97 6.97
N ARG A 87 8.66 12.34 7.70
CA ARG A 87 8.87 11.10 8.46
C ARG A 87 7.84 10.03 8.09
N PRO A 88 7.63 9.71 6.79
CA PRO A 88 6.56 8.83 6.37
C PRO A 88 6.69 7.39 6.92
N GLY A 89 7.91 6.94 7.25
CA GLY A 89 8.13 5.59 7.80
C GLY A 89 7.67 5.42 9.25
N ASP A 90 7.56 6.49 10.03
CA ASP A 90 7.28 6.38 11.46
C ASP A 90 5.82 6.05 11.77
N ILE A 91 4.92 6.22 10.80
CA ILE A 91 3.53 5.74 10.89
C ILE A 91 3.45 4.20 11.00
N VAL A 92 4.49 3.47 10.56
CA VAL A 92 4.54 2.00 10.64
C VAL A 92 4.39 1.51 12.08
N ALA A 93 5.06 2.16 13.04
CA ALA A 93 4.96 1.81 14.44
C ALA A 93 3.53 2.00 14.99
N VAL A 94 2.85 3.06 14.54
CA VAL A 94 1.45 3.35 14.92
C VAL A 94 0.51 2.27 14.38
N TYR A 95 0.69 1.82 13.13
CA TYR A 95 -0.12 0.73 12.59
C TYR A 95 0.07 -0.58 13.37
N HIS A 96 1.30 -0.91 13.75
CA HIS A 96 1.57 -2.07 14.60
C HIS A 96 0.90 -1.96 15.98
N GLU A 97 0.95 -0.78 16.60
CA GLU A 97 0.27 -0.53 17.88
C GLU A 97 -1.26 -0.70 17.78
N VAL A 98 -1.88 -0.22 16.69
CA VAL A 98 -3.31 -0.44 16.43
C VAL A 98 -3.63 -1.91 16.22
N LEU A 99 -2.79 -2.64 15.48
CA LEU A 99 -2.95 -4.07 15.27
C LEU A 99 -2.79 -4.89 16.56
N ASP A 100 -2.00 -4.42 17.53
CA ASP A 100 -1.87 -5.06 18.84
C ASP A 100 -3.12 -4.83 19.71
N LYS A 101 -3.66 -3.60 19.68
CA LYS A 101 -4.77 -3.18 20.57
C LYS A 101 -6.16 -3.50 20.03
N SER A 102 -6.36 -3.46 18.72
CA SER A 102 -7.68 -3.57 18.10
C SER A 102 -8.05 -5.01 17.77
N ARG A 103 -9.28 -5.39 18.13
CA ARG A 103 -9.96 -6.62 17.67
C ARG A 103 -11.06 -6.34 16.65
N ASN A 104 -11.29 -5.07 16.30
CA ASN A 104 -12.33 -4.70 15.35
C ASN A 104 -11.89 -5.07 13.91
N PRO A 105 -12.68 -5.87 13.17
CA PRO A 105 -12.33 -6.32 11.82
C PRO A 105 -12.02 -5.19 10.83
N ALA A 106 -12.83 -4.12 10.82
CA ALA A 106 -12.68 -3.01 9.88
C ALA A 106 -11.38 -2.24 10.13
N VAL A 107 -11.09 -1.94 11.40
CA VAL A 107 -9.86 -1.25 11.81
C VAL A 107 -8.62 -2.09 11.50
N ARG A 108 -8.66 -3.40 11.79
CA ARG A 108 -7.53 -4.30 11.54
C ARG A 108 -7.24 -4.43 10.05
N ARG A 109 -8.28 -4.63 9.22
CA ARG A 109 -8.14 -4.71 7.77
C ARG A 109 -7.52 -3.42 7.20
N PHE A 110 -8.02 -2.27 7.64
CA PHE A 110 -7.46 -0.98 7.24
C PHE A 110 -5.97 -0.85 7.61
N ALA A 111 -5.59 -1.19 8.85
CA ALA A 111 -4.21 -1.09 9.33
C ALA A 111 -3.26 -2.04 8.57
N TYR A 112 -3.68 -3.28 8.28
CA TYR A 112 -2.91 -4.19 7.43
C TYR A 112 -2.69 -3.63 6.02
N ASP A 113 -3.75 -3.14 5.37
CA ASP A 113 -3.67 -2.56 4.03
C ASP A 113 -2.76 -1.32 4.00
N ALA A 114 -2.84 -0.47 5.02
CA ALA A 114 -2.01 0.72 5.15
C ALA A 114 -0.52 0.37 5.39
N LEU A 115 -0.25 -0.61 6.25
CA LEU A 115 1.10 -1.10 6.53
C LEU A 115 1.76 -1.68 5.27
N ALA A 116 1.04 -2.51 4.52
CA ALA A 116 1.54 -3.08 3.27
C ALA A 116 1.89 -1.99 2.24
N ARG A 117 1.06 -0.93 2.14
CA ARG A 117 1.35 0.21 1.25
C ARG A 117 2.63 0.96 1.63
N GLU A 118 2.93 1.10 2.91
CA GLU A 118 4.17 1.76 3.33
C GLU A 118 5.39 0.84 3.17
N GLN A 119 5.24 -0.48 3.35
CA GLN A 119 6.31 -1.46 3.07
C GLN A 119 6.71 -1.51 1.59
N LEU A 120 5.80 -1.19 0.67
CA LEU A 120 6.12 -1.07 -0.75
C LEU A 120 7.04 0.13 -1.09
N LYS A 121 7.34 1.02 -0.14
CA LYS A 121 8.14 2.24 -0.37
C LYS A 121 9.46 2.24 0.41
N PRO A 122 10.64 2.27 -0.26
CA PRO A 122 10.90 1.91 -1.64
C PRO A 122 11.31 0.42 -1.71
N SER A 123 10.35 -0.44 -2.06
CA SER A 123 10.60 -1.80 -2.57
C SER A 123 10.85 -2.95 -1.58
N ASP A 124 10.08 -3.08 -0.49
CA ASP A 124 9.94 -4.40 0.20
C ASP A 124 8.59 -5.06 -0.12
N PRO A 125 8.43 -5.64 -1.34
CA PRO A 125 7.20 -6.35 -1.70
C PRO A 125 6.99 -7.61 -0.87
N SER A 126 8.06 -8.24 -0.37
CA SER A 126 7.97 -9.46 0.43
C SER A 126 7.31 -9.20 1.79
N ALA A 127 7.69 -8.11 2.47
CA ALA A 127 7.02 -7.70 3.69
C ALA A 127 5.54 -7.33 3.46
N ALA A 128 5.25 -6.59 2.38
CA ALA A 128 3.88 -6.24 2.04
C ALA A 128 3.00 -7.47 1.78
N ILE A 129 3.52 -8.46 1.03
CA ILE A 129 2.83 -9.74 0.77
C ILE A 129 2.59 -10.49 2.09
N ALA A 130 3.59 -10.58 2.97
CA ALA A 130 3.45 -11.23 4.27
C ALA A 130 2.36 -10.55 5.14
N THR A 131 2.32 -9.22 5.14
CA THR A 131 1.30 -8.43 5.85
C THR A 131 -0.11 -8.71 5.31
N LEU A 132 -0.29 -8.74 3.99
CA LEU A 132 -1.58 -9.05 3.38
C LEU A 132 -2.00 -10.51 3.61
N HIS A 133 -1.06 -11.45 3.62
CA HIS A 133 -1.31 -12.85 3.99
C HIS A 133 -1.85 -12.95 5.42
N ALA A 134 -1.25 -12.25 6.37
CA ALA A 134 -1.73 -12.21 7.75
C ALA A 134 -3.16 -11.66 7.86
N SER A 135 -3.47 -10.57 7.13
CA SER A 135 -4.84 -10.05 7.07
C SER A 135 -5.82 -11.08 6.49
N LEU A 136 -5.41 -11.78 5.43
CA LEU A 136 -6.25 -12.76 4.77
C LEU A 136 -6.55 -13.96 5.67
N GLU A 137 -5.54 -14.48 6.38
CA GLU A 137 -5.71 -15.58 7.34
C GLU A 137 -6.74 -15.21 8.41
N GLU A 138 -6.65 -14.00 8.96
CA GLU A 138 -7.61 -13.53 9.95
C GLU A 138 -9.03 -13.36 9.38
N ASP A 139 -9.15 -12.82 8.16
CA ASP A 139 -10.43 -12.63 7.49
C ASP A 139 -11.11 -13.97 7.21
N VAL A 140 -10.35 -14.98 6.77
CA VAL A 140 -10.82 -16.35 6.56
C VAL A 140 -11.28 -16.98 7.87
N ASP A 141 -10.51 -16.83 8.95
CA ASP A 141 -10.88 -17.31 10.28
C ASP A 141 -12.20 -16.72 10.77
N ARG A 142 -12.44 -15.42 10.55
CA ARG A 142 -13.70 -14.77 10.90
C ARG A 142 -14.87 -15.24 10.03
N ALA A 143 -14.63 -15.41 8.73
CA ALA A 143 -15.64 -15.94 7.81
C ALA A 143 -16.10 -17.34 8.24
N ASN A 144 -15.18 -18.20 8.66
CA ASN A 144 -15.48 -19.55 9.14
C ASN A 144 -16.22 -19.58 10.50
N LYS A 145 -16.04 -18.55 11.34
CA LYS A 145 -16.70 -18.44 12.66
C LYS A 145 -18.08 -17.82 12.59
N THR A 146 -18.39 -17.07 11.55
CA THR A 146 -19.70 -16.43 11.39
C THR A 146 -20.66 -17.48 10.84
N PRO A 147 -21.67 -17.95 11.60
CA PRO A 147 -22.60 -18.93 11.09
C PRO A 147 -23.29 -18.37 9.84
N HIS A 148 -23.28 -19.14 8.76
CA HIS A 148 -24.02 -18.80 7.56
C HIS A 148 -25.50 -18.73 7.93
N PHE A 149 -26.09 -17.54 7.89
CA PHE A 149 -27.53 -17.39 8.14
C PHE A 149 -28.26 -17.98 6.93
N GLU A 150 -28.83 -19.17 7.09
CA GLU A 150 -29.74 -19.80 6.13
C GLU A 150 -31.12 -19.12 6.20
N PRO A 151 -31.54 -18.32 5.19
CA PRO A 151 -32.86 -17.71 5.19
C PRO A 151 -33.90 -18.76 4.77
N GLY A 152 -34.37 -19.57 5.72
CA GLY A 152 -35.39 -20.58 5.42
C GLY A 152 -36.21 -21.11 6.61
N GLN A 153 -35.83 -20.79 7.85
CA GLN A 153 -36.39 -21.49 9.01
C GLN A 153 -37.31 -20.63 9.88
N LYS A 154 -38.25 -19.87 9.29
CA LYS A 154 -39.45 -19.37 9.99
C LYS A 154 -40.63 -19.15 9.04
N GLN A 155 -41.26 -20.23 8.59
CA GLN A 155 -42.63 -20.19 8.08
C GLN A 155 -43.35 -21.55 8.23
N ASN A 156 -43.08 -22.27 9.33
CA ASN A 156 -43.87 -23.42 9.74
C ASN A 156 -44.10 -23.32 11.26
N ALA A 157 -44.81 -22.28 11.68
CA ALA A 157 -45.43 -22.25 12.99
C ALA A 157 -46.92 -22.01 12.76
N ALA A 158 -47.67 -23.07 13.04
CA ALA A 158 -49.11 -23.21 12.97
C ALA A 158 -49.90 -21.96 13.42
N HIS A 159 -50.97 -21.67 12.70
CA HIS A 159 -52.17 -21.11 13.32
C HIS A 159 -53.31 -22.13 13.20
N PRO A 160 -54.07 -22.34 14.30
CA PRO A 160 -55.13 -23.35 14.41
C PRO A 160 -56.38 -23.02 13.59
#